data_AF-A0A932J7Z5-F1
#
_entry.id   AF-A0A932J7Z5-F1
#
_cell.length_a   1.000
_cell.length_b   1.000
_cell.length_c   1.000
_cell.angle_alpha   90.00
_cell.angle_beta   90.00
_cell.angle_gamma   90.00
#
_symmetry.space_group_name_H-M   'P 1'
#
loop_
_entity.id
_entity.type
_entity.pdbx_description
1 polymer ?
#
loop_
_entity_poly.entity_id
_entity_poly.type
_entity_poly.pdbx_seq_one_letter_code
_entity_poly.pdbx_strand_id
1 'polypeptide(L)' 'MIYGLTYQQVFPQISALAKLGNVVMPDLWNLNPYLFIVLFALITVLLFYLIDRAGLFRKDKLAK' A
#
# COMPACT_ATOMS: atom_id res chain seq x y z
N MET A 1 -49.55 3.70 3.63
CA MET A 1 -48.37 3.51 4.51
C MET A 1 -47.57 2.25 4.12
N ILE A 2 -47.13 2.11 2.86
CA ILE A 2 -46.36 0.92 2.40
C ILE A 2 -44.95 1.31 1.91
N TYR A 3 -44.76 2.55 1.47
CA TYR A 3 -43.49 3.05 0.94
C TYR A 3 -42.35 3.22 1.97
N GLY A 4 -42.65 3.22 3.28
CA GLY A 4 -41.63 3.32 4.33
C GLY A 4 -40.93 1.98 4.66
N LEU A 5 -41.62 0.85 4.46
CA LEU A 5 -41.10 -0.49 4.77
C LEU A 5 -40.24 -1.07 3.64
N THR A 6 -40.54 -0.70 2.39
CA THR A 6 -39.75 -1.13 1.22
C THR A 6 -38.49 -0.28 1.02
N TYR A 7 -38.48 0.96 1.52
CA TYR A 7 -37.31 1.83 1.46
C TYR A 7 -36.11 1.22 2.21
N GLN A 8 -36.33 0.60 3.38
CA GLN A 8 -35.27 -0.09 4.12
C GLN A 8 -34.64 -1.28 3.37
N GLN A 9 -35.37 -1.92 2.45
CA GLN A 9 -34.86 -3.06 1.68
C GLN A 9 -34.06 -2.64 0.44
N VAL A 10 -34.46 -1.56 -0.24
CA VAL A 10 -33.79 -1.09 -1.47
C VAL A 10 -32.60 -0.16 -1.20
N PHE A 11 -32.61 0.54 -0.06
CA PHE A 11 -31.55 1.47 0.32
C PHE A 11 -30.14 0.85 0.48
N PRO A 12 -29.96 -0.32 1.12
CA PRO A 12 -28.62 -0.93 1.24
C PRO A 12 -28.06 -1.39 -0.10
N GLN A 13 -28.93 -1.87 -1.01
CA GLN A 13 -28.51 -2.32 -2.35
C GLN A 13 -28.10 -1.15 -3.25
N ILE A 14 -28.87 -0.05 -3.23
CA ILE A 14 -28.54 1.18 -3.98
C ILE A 14 -27.29 1.85 -3.37
N SER A 15 -27.15 1.85 -2.04
CA SER A 15 -25.96 2.39 -1.36
C SER A 15 -24.70 1.55 -1.62
N ALA A 16 -24.83 0.23 -1.77
CA ALA A 16 -23.72 -0.64 -2.16
C ALA A 16 -23.28 -0.38 -3.60
N LEU A 17 -24.22 -0.15 -4.52
CA LEU A 17 -23.94 0.25 -5.90
C LEU A 17 -23.33 1.66 -5.99
N ALA A 18 -23.75 2.60 -5.14
CA ALA A 18 -23.16 3.94 -5.05
C ALA A 18 -21.72 3.93 -4.50
N LYS A 19 -21.38 2.96 -3.64
CA LYS A 19 -20.01 2.74 -3.15
C LYS A 19 -19.09 2.06 -4.18
N LEU A 20 -19.63 1.50 -5.26
CA LEU A 20 -18.86 0.79 -6.29
C LEU A 20 -17.88 1.70 -7.05
N GLY A 21 -18.15 3.02 -7.10
CA GLY A 21 -17.29 4.03 -7.73
C GLY A 21 -16.49 4.90 -6.76
N ASN A 22 -16.66 4.71 -5.45
CA ASN A 22 -16.00 5.50 -4.40
C ASN A 22 -14.94 4.66 -3.68
N VAL A 23 -14.25 3.79 -4.42
CA VAL A 23 -13.09 3.07 -3.89
C VAL A 23 -11.93 4.05 -3.85
N VAL A 24 -11.70 4.64 -2.68
CA VAL A 24 -10.57 5.54 -2.48
C VAL A 24 -9.28 4.70 -2.48
N MET A 25 -8.18 5.24 -3.00
CA MET A 25 -6.87 4.55 -3.04
C MET A 25 -6.51 3.78 -1.74
N PRO A 26 -6.80 4.31 -0.53
CA PRO A 26 -6.68 3.55 0.72
C PRO A 26 -7.40 2.20 0.76
N ASP A 27 -8.63 2.10 0.25
CA ASP A 27 -9.45 0.88 0.27
C ASP A 27 -8.92 -0.18 -0.70
N LEU A 28 -8.34 0.25 -1.83
CA LEU A 28 -7.70 -0.64 -2.80
C LEU A 28 -6.35 -1.15 -2.31
N TRP A 29 -5.61 -0.31 -1.58
CA TRP A 29 -4.23 -0.60 -1.23
C TRP A 29 -4.08 -1.25 0.12
N ASN A 30 -5.04 -1.10 1.07
CA ASN A 30 -5.08 -1.66 2.44
C ASN A 30 -3.73 -2.21 2.95
N LEU A 31 -2.70 -1.38 2.83
CA LEU A 31 -1.33 -1.82 2.88
C LEU A 31 -0.92 -1.60 4.31
N ASN A 32 -0.68 -2.69 5.03
CA ASN A 32 -0.31 -2.60 6.43
C ASN A 32 0.98 -1.75 6.54
N PRO A 33 0.93 -0.58 7.19
CA PRO A 33 2.08 0.33 7.25
C PRO A 33 3.32 -0.34 7.84
N TYR A 34 3.14 -1.25 8.81
CA TYR A 34 4.24 -1.99 9.43
C TYR A 34 4.94 -2.92 8.44
N LEU A 35 4.18 -3.61 7.58
CA LEU A 35 4.76 -4.50 6.56
C LEU A 35 5.58 -3.71 5.54
N PHE A 36 5.10 -2.53 5.14
CA PHE A 36 5.84 -1.66 4.22
C PHE A 36 7.13 -1.14 4.84
N ILE A 37 7.10 -0.71 6.11
CA ILE A 37 8.29 -0.27 6.85
C ILE A 37 9.32 -1.39 6.96
N VAL A 38 8.88 -2.61 7.30
CA VAL A 38 9.77 -3.78 7.41
C VAL A 38 10.37 -4.12 6.05
N LEU A 39 9.56 -4.15 4.98
CA LEU A 39 10.05 -4.39 3.62
C LEU A 39 11.10 -3.36 3.21
N PHE A 40 10.82 -2.07 3.46
CA PHE A 40 11.75 -0.99 3.14
C PHE A 40 13.07 -1.14 3.91
N ALA A 41 13.01 -1.40 5.22
CA ALA A 41 14.19 -1.64 6.04
C ALA A 41 15.02 -2.83 5.55
N LEU A 42 14.37 -3.94 5.18
CA LEU A 42 15.05 -5.13 4.62
C LEU A 42 15.75 -4.82 3.30
N ILE A 43 15.09 -4.08 2.39
CA ILE A 43 15.70 -3.66 1.12
C ILE A 43 16.90 -2.76 1.37
N THR A 44 16.79 -1.79 2.29
CA THR A 44 17.90 -0.91 2.65
C THR A 44 19.09 -1.69 3.18
N VAL A 45 18.87 -2.61 4.13
CA VAL A 45 19.93 -3.46 4.68
C VAL A 45 20.55 -4.35 3.60
N LEU A 46 19.72 -4.93 2.73
CA LEU A 46 20.17 -5.75 1.61
C LEU A 46 21.07 -4.95 0.67
N LEU A 47 20.71 -3.71 0.34
CA LEU A 47 21.52 -2.85 -0.53
C LEU A 47 22.85 -2.49 0.12
N PHE A 48 22.87 -2.14 1.40
CA PHE A 48 24.13 -1.91 2.11
C PHE A 48 25.01 -3.17 2.14
N TYR A 49 24.41 -4.33 2.39
CA TYR A 49 25.11 -5.61 2.35
C TYR A 49 25.68 -5.91 0.96
N LEU A 50 24.91 -5.65 -0.10
CA LEU A 50 25.39 -5.82 -1.47
C LEU A 50 26.52 -4.86 -1.80
N ILE A 51 26.46 -3.59 -1.37
CA ILE A 51 27.54 -2.63 -1.60
C ILE A 51 28.84 -3.09 -0.92
N ASP A 52 28.74 -3.51 0.34
CA ASP A 52 29.88 -4.01 1.12
C ASP A 52 30.45 -5.29 0.50
N ARG A 53 29.60 -6.27 0.18
CA ARG A 53 30.02 -7.58 -0.35
C ARG A 53 30.45 -7.54 -1.81
N ALA A 54 29.78 -6.77 -2.65
CA ALA A 54 30.14 -6.63 -4.07
C ALA A 54 31.30 -5.64 -4.27
N GLY A 55 31.76 -4.98 -3.20
CA GLY A 55 32.90 -4.07 -3.27
C GLY A 55 32.64 -2.90 -4.23
N LEU A 56 31.40 -2.41 -4.30
CA LEU A 56 30.95 -1.32 -5.18
C LEU A 56 31.47 0.06 -4.73
N PHE A 57 32.64 0.09 -4.10
CA PHE A 57 33.34 1.30 -3.74
C PHE A 57 34.00 1.89 -4.99
N ARG A 58 33.84 3.21 -5.16
CA ARG A 58 34.55 3.94 -6.22
C ARG A 58 36.04 3.96 -5.90
N LYS A 59 36.78 2.99 -6.46
CA LYS A 59 38.25 2.88 -6.37
C LYS A 59 38.99 4.11 -6.90
N ASP A 60 38.34 4.88 -7.77
CA ASP A 60 38.87 6.07 -8.43
C ASP A 60 39.21 7.23 -7.46
N LYS A 61 38.69 7.19 -6.22
CA LYS A 61 38.99 8.22 -5.18
C LYS A 61 39.90 7.73 -4.05
N LEU A 62 40.41 6.50 -4.13
CA LEU A 62 41.23 5.89 -3.06
C LEU A 62 42.74 5.99 -3.31
N ALA A 63 43.17 6.47 -4.48
CA ALA A 63 44.58 6.75 -4.76
C ALA A 63 44.89 8.23 -4.46
N LYS A 64 45.52 8.49 -3.32
CA LYS A 64 46.24 9.73 -3.03
C LYS A 64 47.66 9.36 -2.60
#